data_AF-A0A3A8NAN3-F1
#
_entry.id   AF-A0A3A8NAN3-F1
#
_cell.length_a   1.000
_cell.length_b   1.000
_cell.length_c   1.000
_cell.angle_alpha   90.00
_cell.angle_beta   90.00
_cell.angle_gamma   90.00
#
_symmetry.space_group_name_H-M   'P 1'
#
loop_
_entity.id
_entity.type
_entity.pdbx_description
1 polymer ?
#
loop_
_entity_poly.entity_id
_entity_poly.type
_entity_poly.pdbx_seq_one_letter_code
_entity_poly.pdbx_strand_id
1 'polypeptide(L)'
;MAVPPRAAAEARPSRADLQRVLELHTRSSVRVRGPQQAGPGIIVGADGQVLTAVAHVGPQSAQVVHAGNALTARVVLSSAVLQVAVVAGPQGTWPAAPVRLVPEGLAGRWVVGVMPGRKGQRDRPRATVAKSGPAPFFDVDLMLPPGSPLYDGDGRLVAVVVEKRGRGARALPLSAVKAELASADTP
;
A
#
# COMPACT_ATOMS: atom_id res chain seq x y z
N MET A 1 35.61 -10.51 -18.34
CA MET A 1 34.69 -9.63 -17.59
C MET A 1 33.27 -9.96 -18.01
N ALA A 2 32.52 -10.65 -17.17
CA ALA A 2 31.13 -10.98 -17.45
C ALA A 2 30.25 -9.77 -17.14
N VAL A 3 29.56 -9.26 -18.17
CA VAL A 3 28.53 -8.24 -18.00
C VAL A 3 27.42 -8.86 -17.13
N PRO A 4 27.00 -8.25 -16.02
CA PRO A 4 25.92 -8.80 -15.21
C PRO A 4 24.66 -8.88 -16.09
N PRO A 5 23.86 -9.96 -15.97
CA PRO A 5 22.62 -10.05 -16.73
C PRO A 5 21.75 -8.85 -16.37
N ARG A 6 21.44 -8.04 -17.38
CA ARG A 6 20.43 -6.99 -17.32
C ARG A 6 19.18 -7.63 -16.73
N ALA A 7 18.81 -7.28 -15.50
CA ALA A 7 17.62 -7.79 -14.84
C ALA A 7 16.48 -7.79 -15.87
N ALA A 8 15.97 -8.96 -16.20
CA ALA A 8 14.96 -9.11 -17.25
C ALA A 8 13.87 -8.07 -16.98
N ALA A 9 13.61 -7.21 -17.97
CA ALA A 9 12.57 -6.20 -17.84
C ALA A 9 11.30 -6.92 -17.37
N GLU A 10 10.81 -6.54 -16.19
CA GLU A 10 9.70 -7.21 -15.54
C GLU A 10 8.53 -7.26 -16.54
N ALA A 11 8.06 -8.46 -16.86
CA ALA A 11 7.01 -8.63 -17.86
C ALA A 11 5.72 -7.98 -17.35
N ARG A 12 4.89 -7.49 -18.28
CA ARG A 12 3.57 -6.98 -17.92
C ARG A 12 2.78 -8.09 -17.19
N PRO A 13 2.17 -7.81 -16.01
CA PRO A 13 1.39 -8.79 -15.27
C PRO A 13 0.30 -9.43 -16.13
N SER A 14 0.21 -10.77 -16.07
CA SER A 14 -0.79 -11.53 -16.80
C SER A 14 -2.17 -11.39 -16.17
N ARG A 15 -3.21 -11.90 -16.84
CA ARG A 15 -4.57 -11.94 -16.27
C ARG A 15 -4.64 -12.77 -14.98
N ALA A 16 -3.87 -13.85 -14.89
CA ALA A 16 -3.81 -14.69 -13.69
C ALA A 16 -3.16 -13.93 -12.53
N ASP A 17 -2.13 -13.14 -12.80
CA ASP A 17 -1.45 -12.31 -11.80
C ASP A 17 -2.39 -11.22 -11.27
N LEU A 18 -3.13 -10.55 -12.16
CA LEU A 18 -4.14 -9.57 -11.77
C LEU A 18 -5.23 -10.18 -10.88
N GLN A 19 -5.68 -11.40 -11.19
CA GLN A 19 -6.67 -12.11 -10.39
C GLN A 19 -6.13 -12.49 -9.00
N ARG A 20 -4.88 -12.96 -8.92
CA ARG A 20 -4.19 -13.24 -7.65
C ARG A 20 -4.07 -11.97 -6.78
N VAL A 21 -3.71 -10.84 -7.39
CA VAL A 21 -3.66 -9.54 -6.69
C VAL A 21 -5.04 -9.17 -6.13
N LEU A 22 -6.11 -9.34 -6.92
CA LEU A 22 -7.46 -9.06 -6.45
C LEU A 22 -7.84 -9.92 -5.22
N GLU A 23 -7.52 -11.21 -5.25
CA GLU A 23 -7.81 -12.13 -4.13
C GLU A 23 -7.00 -11.81 -2.87
N LEU A 24 -5.72 -11.43 -3.03
CA LEU A 24 -4.89 -10.95 -1.91
C LEU A 24 -5.45 -9.64 -1.36
N HIS A 25 -5.80 -8.70 -2.24
CA HIS A 25 -6.38 -7.41 -1.87
C HIS A 25 -7.68 -7.59 -1.09
N THR A 26 -8.62 -8.39 -1.58
CA THR A 26 -9.92 -8.62 -0.91
C THR A 26 -9.76 -9.16 0.51
N ARG A 27 -8.74 -9.97 0.77
CA ARG A 27 -8.50 -10.56 2.11
C ARG A 27 -7.76 -9.65 3.06
N SER A 28 -6.85 -8.81 2.56
CA SER A 28 -5.92 -8.02 3.37
C SER A 28 -6.31 -6.55 3.51
N SER A 29 -7.23 -6.07 2.67
CA SER A 29 -7.64 -4.67 2.68
C SER A 29 -8.65 -4.38 3.76
N VAL A 30 -8.50 -3.21 4.36
CA VAL A 30 -9.34 -2.74 5.44
C VAL A 30 -9.78 -1.31 5.15
N ARG A 31 -10.80 -0.85 5.88
CA ARG A 31 -11.15 0.57 5.91
C ARG A 31 -10.70 1.17 7.22
N VAL A 32 -9.83 2.18 7.15
CA VAL A 32 -9.38 2.93 8.33
C VAL A 32 -10.25 4.17 8.48
N ARG A 33 -10.70 4.44 9.71
CA ARG A 33 -11.51 5.61 10.06
C ARG A 33 -10.82 6.38 11.18
N GLY A 34 -10.42 7.60 10.86
CA GLY A 34 -9.96 8.59 11.81
C GLY A 34 -11.08 9.57 12.17
N PRO A 35 -10.78 10.57 13.02
CA PRO A 35 -11.76 11.56 13.44
C PRO A 35 -12.23 12.48 12.29
N GLN A 36 -11.36 12.74 11.32
CA GLN A 36 -11.65 13.68 10.22
C GLN A 36 -11.96 12.98 8.89
N GLN A 37 -11.23 11.91 8.58
CA GLN A 37 -11.36 11.22 7.30
C GLN A 37 -11.30 9.70 7.47
N ALA A 38 -11.80 9.02 6.46
CA ALA A 38 -11.73 7.57 6.35
C ALA A 38 -11.31 7.17 4.93
N GLY A 39 -10.56 6.09 4.83
CA GLY A 39 -10.10 5.58 3.55
C GLY A 39 -9.53 4.17 3.66
N PRO A 40 -8.93 3.66 2.58
CA PRO A 40 -8.36 2.33 2.59
C PRO A 40 -7.13 2.23 3.48
N GLY A 41 -6.85 1.02 3.93
CA GLY A 41 -5.57 0.59 4.46
C GLY A 41 -5.34 -0.88 4.10
N ILE A 42 -4.13 -1.36 4.39
CA ILE A 42 -3.69 -2.72 4.07
C ILE A 42 -3.02 -3.35 5.28
N ILE A 43 -3.40 -4.58 5.62
CA ILE A 43 -2.74 -5.35 6.68
C ILE A 43 -1.39 -5.82 6.14
N VAL A 44 -0.29 -5.51 6.82
CA VAL A 44 1.10 -5.81 6.38
C VAL A 44 1.88 -6.71 7.33
N GLY A 45 1.46 -6.81 8.60
CA GLY A 45 2.10 -7.62 9.61
C GLY A 45 1.18 -8.72 10.15
N ALA A 46 1.76 -9.86 10.51
CA ALA A 46 1.03 -10.96 11.15
C ALA A 46 0.35 -10.50 12.45
N ASP A 47 0.95 -9.53 13.14
CA ASP A 47 0.45 -8.92 14.38
C ASP A 47 -0.65 -7.86 14.17
N GLY A 48 -1.23 -7.76 12.97
CA GLY A 48 -2.35 -6.85 12.70
C GLY A 48 -1.94 -5.40 12.47
N GLN A 49 -0.71 -5.18 12.02
CA GLN A 49 -0.24 -3.86 11.60
C GLN A 49 -0.91 -3.48 10.27
N VAL A 50 -1.47 -2.28 10.22
CA VAL A 50 -2.16 -1.71 9.06
C VAL A 50 -1.43 -0.48 8.59
N LEU A 51 -1.03 -0.49 7.31
CA LEU A 51 -0.48 0.67 6.62
C LEU A 51 -1.62 1.45 5.94
N THR A 52 -1.61 2.78 6.09
CA THR A 52 -2.64 3.68 5.55
C THR A 52 -2.07 5.08 5.30
N ALA A 53 -2.90 6.00 4.79
CA ALA A 53 -2.53 7.41 4.70
C ALA A 53 -2.66 8.11 6.06
N VAL A 54 -1.77 9.07 6.32
CA VAL A 54 -1.76 9.84 7.58
C VAL A 54 -3.08 10.57 7.85
N ALA A 55 -3.78 11.00 6.79
CA ALA A 55 -5.07 11.68 6.90
C ALA A 55 -6.19 10.79 7.50
N HIS A 56 -6.01 9.46 7.53
CA HIS A 56 -7.00 8.50 8.02
C HIS A 56 -6.86 8.16 9.50
N VAL A 57 -5.87 8.73 10.21
CA VAL A 57 -5.62 8.40 11.62
C VAL A 57 -5.77 9.64 12.50
N GLY A 58 -6.18 9.44 13.76
CA GLY A 58 -6.08 10.47 14.78
C GLY A 58 -4.66 10.53 15.38
N PRO A 59 -4.42 11.41 16.37
CA PRO A 59 -3.10 11.55 16.98
C PRO A 59 -2.57 10.28 17.66
N GLN A 60 -3.48 9.46 18.23
CA GLN A 60 -3.11 8.28 19.02
C GLN A 60 -3.79 6.99 18.56
N SER A 61 -4.91 7.11 17.84
CA SER A 61 -5.72 5.95 17.45
C SER A 61 -6.52 6.17 16.17
N ALA A 62 -6.97 5.06 15.60
CA ALA A 62 -7.94 5.00 14.52
C ALA A 62 -8.79 3.74 14.67
N GLN A 63 -9.94 3.69 13.98
CA GLN A 63 -10.70 2.44 13.85
C GLN A 63 -10.30 1.72 12.56
N VAL A 64 -9.97 0.44 12.67
CA VAL A 64 -9.76 -0.47 11.55
C VAL A 64 -11.04 -1.29 11.38
N VAL A 65 -11.71 -1.13 10.24
CA VAL A 65 -12.89 -1.90 9.88
C VAL A 65 -12.46 -3.07 9.00
N HIS A 66 -12.63 -4.29 9.52
CA HIS A 66 -12.31 -5.55 8.84
C HIS A 66 -13.45 -6.54 9.03
N ALA A 67 -13.92 -7.17 7.94
CA ALA A 67 -15.04 -8.11 7.94
C ALA A 67 -16.31 -7.57 8.66
N GLY A 68 -16.58 -6.27 8.56
CA GLY A 68 -17.72 -5.61 9.20
C GLY A 68 -17.50 -5.17 10.65
N ASN A 69 -16.43 -5.63 11.29
CA ASN A 69 -16.09 -5.28 12.67
C ASN A 69 -15.18 -4.04 12.70
N ALA A 70 -15.53 -3.06 13.52
CA ALA A 70 -14.70 -1.89 13.79
C ALA A 70 -13.86 -2.13 15.04
N LEU A 71 -12.54 -2.10 14.89
CA LEU A 71 -11.58 -2.39 15.95
C LEU A 71 -10.70 -1.17 16.20
N THR A 72 -10.54 -0.79 17.46
CA THR A 72 -9.63 0.30 17.83
C THR A 72 -8.19 -0.16 17.64
N ALA A 73 -7.43 0.63 16.88
CA ALA A 73 -6.01 0.42 16.63
C ALA A 73 -5.20 1.61 17.14
N ARG A 74 -4.05 1.33 17.75
CA ARG A 74 -3.10 2.35 18.24
C ARG A 74 -2.22 2.81 17.09
N VAL A 75 -1.94 4.11 16.99
CA VAL A 75 -0.94 4.65 16.06
C VAL A 75 0.46 4.26 16.53
N VAL A 76 1.20 3.57 15.67
CA VAL A 76 2.60 3.17 15.86
C VAL A 76 3.54 4.16 15.17
N LEU A 77 3.17 4.57 13.96
CA LEU A 77 3.88 5.58 13.18
C LEU A 77 2.86 6.53 12.56
N SER A 78 3.17 7.82 12.55
CA SER A 78 2.45 8.84 11.80
C SER A 78 3.46 9.84 11.24
N SER A 79 3.74 9.74 9.93
CA SER A 79 4.70 10.61 9.25
C SER A 79 3.97 11.57 8.31
N ALA A 80 3.95 12.85 8.65
CA ALA A 80 3.38 13.89 7.79
C ALA A 80 4.23 14.11 6.52
N VAL A 81 5.54 13.93 6.63
CA VAL A 81 6.50 14.06 5.51
C VAL A 81 6.25 12.98 4.46
N LEU A 82 6.11 11.73 4.91
CA LEU A 82 5.84 10.60 4.02
C LEU A 82 4.35 10.39 3.73
N GLN A 83 3.47 11.16 4.38
CA GLN A 83 2.02 11.10 4.25
C GLN A 83 1.39 9.73 4.57
N VAL A 84 2.07 8.92 5.38
CA VAL A 84 1.64 7.58 5.77
C VAL A 84 1.52 7.44 7.27
N ALA A 85 0.72 6.47 7.69
CA ALA A 85 0.64 6.03 9.07
C ALA A 85 0.60 4.50 9.15
N VAL A 86 1.11 3.97 10.25
CA VAL A 86 0.98 2.57 10.64
C VAL A 86 0.22 2.51 11.95
N VAL A 87 -0.84 1.71 11.99
CA VAL A 87 -1.60 1.43 13.20
C VAL A 87 -1.51 -0.06 13.54
N ALA A 88 -1.51 -0.39 14.83
CA ALA A 88 -1.55 -1.75 15.32
C ALA A 88 -2.94 -2.05 15.89
N GLY A 89 -3.62 -3.03 15.29
CA GLY A 89 -4.86 -3.59 15.84
C GLY A 89 -4.61 -4.46 17.09
N PRO A 90 -5.67 -5.04 17.67
CA PRO A 90 -5.51 -6.02 18.75
C PRO A 90 -4.74 -7.26 18.26
N GLN A 91 -4.04 -7.93 19.20
CA GLN A 91 -3.34 -9.17 18.91
C GLN A 91 -4.30 -10.23 18.35
N GLY A 92 -3.83 -10.97 17.34
CA GLY A 92 -4.62 -11.99 16.67
C GLY A 92 -3.98 -12.44 15.36
N THR A 93 -4.62 -13.38 14.67
CA THR A 93 -4.20 -13.81 13.34
C THR A 93 -4.87 -12.96 12.28
N TRP A 94 -4.05 -12.26 11.50
CA TRP A 94 -4.54 -11.34 10.47
C TRP A 94 -4.13 -11.78 9.07
N PRO A 95 -5.01 -11.61 8.05
CA PRO A 95 -4.70 -11.94 6.67
C PRO A 95 -3.77 -10.88 6.03
N ALA A 96 -2.52 -10.83 6.49
CA ALA A 96 -1.54 -9.85 6.00
C ALA A 96 -1.20 -10.08 4.52
N ALA A 97 -1.05 -8.98 3.78
CA ALA A 97 -0.51 -9.02 2.43
C ALA A 97 0.98 -9.40 2.48
N PRO A 98 1.46 -10.30 1.59
CA PRO A 98 2.87 -10.57 1.48
C PRO A 98 3.59 -9.29 1.04
N VAL A 99 4.71 -8.95 1.68
CA VAL A 99 5.46 -7.71 1.43
C VAL A 99 6.73 -8.00 0.65
N ARG A 100 7.08 -7.11 -0.28
CA ARG A 100 8.41 -7.05 -0.91
C ARG A 100 8.98 -5.65 -0.82
N LEU A 101 10.20 -5.56 -0.30
CA LEU A 101 10.96 -4.33 -0.28
C LEU A 101 11.79 -4.22 -1.56
N VAL A 102 11.77 -3.05 -2.19
CA VAL A 102 12.49 -2.76 -3.42
C VAL A 102 13.38 -1.54 -3.16
N PRO A 103 14.59 -1.73 -2.61
CA PRO A 103 15.49 -0.63 -2.23
C PRO A 103 15.94 0.21 -3.44
N GLU A 104 16.06 -0.40 -4.61
CA GLU A 104 16.44 0.25 -5.87
C GLU A 104 15.34 1.13 -6.48
N GLY A 105 14.15 1.16 -5.87
CA GLY A 105 13.00 1.93 -6.34
C GLY A 105 12.13 1.21 -7.37
N LEU A 106 10.97 1.80 -7.64
CA LEU A 106 9.93 1.19 -8.50
C LEU A 106 9.81 1.84 -9.88
N ALA A 107 10.49 2.95 -10.16
CA ALA A 107 10.41 3.61 -11.45
C ALA A 107 10.78 2.66 -12.61
N GLY A 108 9.93 2.62 -13.63
CA GLY A 108 10.06 1.70 -14.77
C GLY A 108 9.53 0.29 -14.54
N ARG A 109 9.08 -0.06 -13.33
CA ARG A 109 8.52 -1.40 -13.01
C ARG A 109 7.02 -1.43 -13.15
N TRP A 110 6.48 -2.62 -13.40
CA TRP A 110 5.04 -2.83 -13.37
C TRP A 110 4.55 -2.90 -11.93
N VAL A 111 3.46 -2.20 -11.67
CA VAL A 111 2.72 -2.26 -10.42
C VAL A 111 1.24 -2.49 -10.69
N VAL A 112 0.57 -3.16 -9.78
CA VAL A 112 -0.86 -3.47 -9.84
C VAL A 112 -1.57 -2.76 -8.70
N GLY A 113 -2.60 -1.99 -9.02
CA GLY A 113 -3.53 -1.45 -8.03
C GLY A 113 -4.94 -1.98 -8.26
N VAL A 114 -5.74 -2.03 -7.20
CA VAL A 114 -7.13 -2.47 -7.28
C VAL A 114 -8.06 -1.25 -7.26
N MET A 115 -8.69 -0.99 -8.40
CA MET A 115 -9.62 0.12 -8.55
C MET A 115 -10.95 -0.25 -7.88
N PRO A 116 -11.46 0.58 -6.95
CA PRO A 116 -12.72 0.30 -6.30
C PRO A 116 -13.87 0.32 -7.33
N GLY A 117 -14.74 -0.67 -7.23
CA GLY A 117 -15.97 -0.75 -8.01
C GLY A 117 -16.90 0.43 -7.69
N ARG A 118 -17.68 0.86 -8.69
CA ARG A 118 -18.84 1.74 -8.45
C ARG A 118 -20.03 0.92 -7.96
N LYS A 119 -21.10 1.56 -7.50
CA LYS A 119 -22.33 0.88 -7.00
C LYS A 119 -22.73 -0.30 -7.91
N GLY A 120 -22.75 -1.51 -7.35
CA GLY A 120 -23.10 -2.75 -8.04
C GLY A 120 -21.98 -3.38 -8.91
N GLN A 121 -20.80 -2.76 -8.98
CA GLN A 121 -19.64 -3.28 -9.72
C GLN A 121 -18.60 -3.84 -8.75
N ARG A 122 -17.94 -4.92 -9.18
CA ARG A 122 -16.80 -5.49 -8.48
C ARG A 122 -15.56 -4.62 -8.67
N ASP A 123 -14.66 -4.69 -7.69
CA ASP A 123 -13.33 -4.10 -7.78
C ASP A 123 -12.54 -4.69 -8.96
N ARG A 124 -11.63 -3.90 -9.52
CA ARG A 124 -10.90 -4.27 -10.75
C ARG A 124 -9.40 -4.06 -10.59
N PRO A 125 -8.57 -5.13 -10.66
CA PRO A 125 -7.13 -4.99 -10.69
C PRO A 125 -6.69 -4.35 -12.02
N ARG A 126 -5.74 -3.42 -11.95
CA ARG A 126 -5.13 -2.77 -13.13
C ARG A 126 -3.63 -2.66 -12.94
N ALA A 127 -2.88 -3.11 -13.95
CA ALA A 127 -1.45 -2.90 -14.03
C ALA A 127 -1.13 -1.55 -14.69
N THR A 128 -0.08 -0.89 -14.21
CA THR A 128 0.54 0.28 -14.84
C THR A 128 2.05 0.26 -14.62
N VAL A 129 2.79 1.07 -15.36
CA VAL A 129 4.22 1.26 -15.14
C VAL A 129 4.40 2.42 -14.18
N ALA A 130 5.15 2.21 -13.11
CA ALA A 130 5.54 3.25 -12.18
C ALA A 130 6.47 4.26 -12.87
N LYS A 131 6.19 5.54 -12.68
CA LYS A 131 6.92 6.67 -13.27
C LYS A 131 7.75 7.35 -12.19
N SER A 132 8.89 7.92 -12.60
CA SER A 132 9.69 8.74 -11.68
C SER A 132 8.85 9.89 -11.10
N GLY A 133 9.01 10.11 -9.80
CA GLY A 133 8.45 11.24 -9.05
C GLY A 133 9.52 11.89 -8.17
N PRO A 134 9.18 12.95 -7.42
CA PRO A 134 10.08 13.52 -6.42
C PRO A 134 10.44 12.45 -5.39
N ALA A 135 11.73 12.22 -5.13
CA ALA A 135 12.14 11.23 -4.15
C ALA A 135 11.56 11.53 -2.75
N PRO A 136 11.17 10.51 -1.96
CA PRO A 136 11.24 9.07 -2.25
C PRO A 136 10.04 8.51 -3.04
N PHE A 137 9.18 9.37 -3.59
CA PHE A 137 7.93 9.00 -4.22
C PHE A 137 8.07 8.62 -5.70
N PHE A 138 7.05 7.93 -6.20
CA PHE A 138 6.86 7.66 -7.62
C PHE A 138 5.40 7.90 -8.00
N ASP A 139 5.14 8.14 -9.29
CA ASP A 139 3.79 8.43 -9.79
C ASP A 139 3.25 7.22 -10.58
N VAL A 140 1.93 7.01 -10.56
CA VAL A 140 1.23 5.93 -11.27
C VAL A 140 -0.01 6.45 -11.98
N ASP A 141 -0.34 5.88 -13.14
CA ASP A 141 -1.56 6.21 -13.90
C ASP A 141 -2.79 5.42 -13.38
N LEU A 142 -2.97 5.37 -12.05
CA LEU A 142 -4.11 4.75 -11.40
C LEU A 142 -4.78 5.77 -10.49
N MET A 143 -6.09 6.00 -10.69
CA MET A 143 -6.88 6.95 -9.90
C MET A 143 -7.31 6.32 -8.56
N LEU A 144 -6.34 6.07 -7.69
CA LEU A 144 -6.54 5.47 -6.38
C LEU A 144 -6.53 6.53 -5.27
N PRO A 145 -7.35 6.37 -4.22
CA PRO A 145 -7.26 7.25 -3.05
C PRO A 145 -6.00 6.97 -2.22
N PRO A 146 -5.57 7.93 -1.37
CA PRO A 146 -4.52 7.70 -0.37
C PRO A 146 -4.82 6.47 0.47
N GLY A 147 -3.78 5.77 0.95
CA GLY A 147 -3.88 4.52 1.69
C GLY A 147 -4.09 3.27 0.82
N SER A 148 -4.30 3.43 -0.50
CA SER A 148 -4.51 2.27 -1.38
C SER A 148 -3.23 1.48 -1.58
N PRO A 149 -3.26 0.13 -1.50
CA PRO A 149 -2.10 -0.70 -1.73
C PRO A 149 -1.72 -0.79 -3.22
N LEU A 150 -0.42 -0.96 -3.47
CA LEU A 150 0.13 -1.30 -4.79
C LEU A 150 0.99 -2.56 -4.68
N TYR A 151 0.81 -3.48 -5.62
CA TYR A 151 1.44 -4.80 -5.65
C TYR A 151 2.40 -4.94 -6.84
N ASP A 152 3.38 -5.82 -6.75
CA ASP A 152 4.15 -6.30 -7.91
C ASP A 152 3.38 -7.38 -8.70
N GLY A 153 3.99 -7.87 -9.78
CA GLY A 153 3.39 -8.94 -10.61
C GLY A 153 3.16 -10.27 -9.87
N ASP A 154 3.89 -10.52 -8.78
CA ASP A 154 3.74 -11.73 -7.96
C ASP A 154 2.63 -11.57 -6.90
N GLY A 155 2.03 -10.39 -6.78
CA GLY A 155 1.02 -10.08 -5.78
C GLY A 155 1.58 -9.66 -4.43
N ARG A 156 2.87 -9.29 -4.34
CA ARG A 156 3.48 -8.77 -3.12
C ARG A 156 3.26 -7.27 -3.04
N LEU A 157 2.86 -6.77 -1.88
CA LEU A 157 2.76 -5.35 -1.61
C LEU A 157 4.15 -4.71 -1.72
N VAL A 158 4.26 -3.66 -2.53
CA VAL A 158 5.52 -2.93 -2.77
C VAL A 158 5.43 -1.44 -2.48
N ALA A 159 4.21 -0.89 -2.43
CA ALA A 159 3.99 0.53 -2.16
C ALA A 159 2.58 0.82 -1.64
N VAL A 160 2.38 2.04 -1.16
CA VAL A 160 1.08 2.61 -0.78
C VAL A 160 0.88 3.96 -1.46
N VAL A 161 -0.34 4.24 -1.90
CA VAL A 161 -0.73 5.53 -2.46
C VAL A 161 -0.81 6.56 -1.33
N VAL A 162 -0.23 7.74 -1.54
CA VAL A 162 -0.17 8.82 -0.55
C VAL A 162 -0.92 10.07 -0.98
N GLU A 163 -1.04 10.30 -2.29
CA GLU A 163 -1.64 11.51 -2.85
C GLU A 163 -2.43 11.19 -4.12
N LYS A 164 -3.60 11.81 -4.31
CA LYS A 164 -4.30 11.79 -5.60
C LYS A 164 -3.65 12.81 -6.53
N ARG A 165 -3.45 12.44 -7.80
CA ARG A 165 -3.04 13.38 -8.86
C ARG A 165 -4.08 13.34 -9.97
N GLY A 166 -4.26 14.42 -10.74
CA GLY A 166 -5.38 14.60 -11.68
C GLY A 166 -5.92 13.32 -12.36
N ARG A 167 -5.07 12.58 -13.09
CA ARG A 167 -5.40 11.29 -13.73
C ARG A 167 -4.63 10.09 -13.16
N GLY A 168 -4.09 10.20 -11.96
CA GLY A 168 -3.22 9.19 -11.37
C GLY A 168 -3.08 9.33 -9.86
N ALA A 169 -1.98 8.84 -9.33
CA ALA A 169 -1.68 8.94 -7.92
C ALA A 169 -0.16 8.99 -7.70
N ARG A 170 0.22 9.54 -6.55
CA ARG A 170 1.58 9.43 -6.03
C ARG A 170 1.62 8.31 -5.00
N ALA A 171 2.67 7.52 -5.04
CA ALA A 171 2.87 6.42 -4.13
C ALA A 171 4.25 6.46 -3.49
N LEU A 172 4.33 5.84 -2.32
CA LEU A 172 5.52 5.69 -1.51
C LEU A 172 5.93 4.21 -1.49
N PRO A 173 7.19 3.87 -1.85
CA PRO A 173 7.67 2.50 -1.77
C PRO A 173 7.79 2.05 -0.31
N LEU A 174 7.54 0.76 -0.04
CA LEU A 174 7.62 0.21 1.31
C LEU A 174 9.04 0.24 1.90
N SER A 175 10.08 0.30 1.06
CA SER A 175 11.46 0.50 1.51
C SER A 175 11.62 1.82 2.29
N ALA A 176 10.96 2.89 1.84
CA ALA A 176 10.97 4.18 2.55
C ALA A 176 10.15 4.11 3.85
N VAL A 177 9.01 3.42 3.86
CA VAL A 177 8.21 3.21 5.09
C VAL A 177 9.02 2.44 6.13
N LYS A 178 9.73 1.39 5.72
CA LYS A 178 10.58 0.62 6.64
C LYS A 178 11.74 1.44 7.19
N ALA A 179 12.37 2.28 6.36
CA ALA A 179 13.45 3.16 6.80
C ALA A 179 12.95 4.19 7.85
N GLU A 180 11.73 4.72 7.67
CA GLU A 180 11.08 5.60 8.65
C GLU A 180 10.78 4.88 9.95
N LEU A 181 10.21 3.67 9.89
CA LEU A 181 9.95 2.85 11.07
C LEU A 181 11.23 2.58 11.87
N ALA A 182 12.31 2.19 11.18
CA ALA A 182 13.60 1.95 11.83
C ALA A 182 14.20 3.22 12.47
N SER A 183 13.96 4.39 11.88
CA SER A 183 14.41 5.67 12.43
C SER A 183 13.58 6.09 13.65
N ALA A 184 12.29 5.78 13.67
CA ALA A 184 11.38 6.08 14.77
C ALA A 184 11.60 5.19 16.02
N ASP A 185 12.16 3.99 15.82
CA ASP A 185 12.52 3.07 16.91
C ASP A 185 13.85 3.41 17.60
N THR A 186 14.56 4.44 17.13
CA THR A 186 15.81 4.91 17.78
C THR A 186 15.45 5.92 18.89
N PRO A 187 15.83 5.67 20.17
CA PRO A 187 15.47 6.53 21.30
C PRO A 187 16.07 7.94 21.26
#